data_AF-B3S8Q2-F1
#
_entry.id   AF-B3S8Q2-F1
#
_cell.length_a   1.000
_cell.length_b   1.000
_cell.length_c   1.000
_cell.angle_alpha   90.00
_cell.angle_beta   90.00
_cell.angle_gamma   90.00
#
_symmetry.space_group_name_H-M   'P 1'
#
loop_
_entity.id
_entity.type
_entity.pdbx_description
1 polymer ?
#
loop_
_entity_poly.entity_id
_entity_poly.type
_entity_poly.pdbx_seq_one_letter_code
_entity_poly.pdbx_strand_id
1 'polypeptide(L)'
;VSRISEEALFAYAAAVPGEVILPVLVPIIEKFKYPSNLSGLKLLNKILDEIQKEDIIPSLDYLMPALVKSFQHNESSVRKACVFCLVALHKIIGEDLKNYLTGLTGSQIKLLHLYIKRSVSQATTAANFTGR
;
A
#
# COMPACT_ATOMS: atom_id res chain seq x y z
N VAL A 1 18.58 -5.92 14.84
CA VAL A 1 17.25 -5.52 15.36
C VAL A 1 16.15 -5.48 14.28
N SER A 2 16.45 -5.28 12.99
CA SER A 2 15.43 -4.98 11.97
C SER A 2 14.52 -6.13 11.48
N ARG A 3 15.01 -7.37 11.31
CA ARG A 3 14.17 -8.45 10.73
C ARG A 3 13.17 -9.06 11.70
N ILE A 4 13.61 -9.33 12.93
CA ILE A 4 12.80 -9.97 13.97
C ILE A 4 11.61 -9.06 14.36
N SER A 5 11.80 -7.74 14.35
CA SER A 5 10.72 -6.78 14.61
C SER A 5 9.71 -6.68 13.46
N GLU A 6 10.12 -6.83 12.21
CA GLU A 6 9.21 -6.81 11.04
C GLU A 6 8.37 -8.09 10.99
N GLU A 7 8.96 -9.26 11.26
CA GLU A 7 8.24 -10.53 11.38
C GLU A 7 7.29 -10.54 12.58
N ALA A 8 7.70 -10.00 13.73
CA ALA A 8 6.83 -9.87 14.89
C ALA A 8 5.65 -8.92 14.64
N LEU A 9 5.90 -7.79 13.96
CA LEU A 9 4.84 -6.85 13.60
C LEU A 9 3.90 -7.44 12.53
N PHE A 10 4.41 -8.26 11.62
CA PHE A 10 3.60 -9.01 10.66
C PHE A 10 2.77 -10.10 11.34
N ALA A 11 3.37 -10.89 12.24
CA ALA A 11 2.65 -11.89 13.02
C ALA A 11 1.57 -11.24 13.90
N TYR A 12 1.86 -10.07 14.47
CA TYR A 12 0.88 -9.26 15.19
C TYR A 12 -0.23 -8.74 14.26
N ALA A 13 0.13 -8.22 13.07
CA ALA A 13 -0.85 -7.76 12.08
C ALA A 13 -1.75 -8.88 11.58
N ALA A 14 -1.23 -10.10 11.41
CA ALA A 14 -2.00 -11.28 11.03
C ALA A 14 -2.91 -11.79 12.16
N ALA A 15 -2.58 -11.48 13.41
CA ALA A 15 -3.31 -11.91 14.61
C ALA A 15 -4.37 -10.89 15.07
N VAL A 16 -4.47 -9.72 14.45
CA VAL A 16 -5.31 -8.61 14.91
C VAL A 16 -6.05 -7.99 13.70
N PRO A 17 -7.30 -7.52 13.85
CA PRO A 17 -8.02 -6.83 12.77
C PRO A 17 -7.22 -5.67 12.17
N GLY A 18 -7.35 -5.49 10.84
CA GLY A 18 -6.65 -4.46 10.06
C GLY A 18 -6.84 -3.04 10.61
N GLU A 19 -7.98 -2.77 11.22
CA GLU A 19 -8.32 -1.51 11.87
C GLU A 19 -7.36 -1.13 13.02
N VAL A 20 -6.75 -2.12 13.69
CA VAL A 20 -5.85 -1.88 14.84
C VAL A 20 -4.41 -1.65 14.38
N ILE A 21 -3.98 -2.25 13.26
CA ILE A 21 -2.59 -2.16 12.80
C ILE A 21 -2.31 -0.87 12.01
N LEU A 22 -3.29 -0.34 11.27
CA LEU A 22 -3.11 0.85 10.44
C LEU A 22 -2.74 2.11 11.25
N PRO A 23 -3.36 2.40 12.41
CA PRO A 23 -2.97 3.55 13.25
C PRO A 23 -1.53 3.46 13.78
N VAL A 24 -0.99 2.25 13.94
CA VAL A 24 0.41 2.03 14.36
C VAL A 24 1.36 2.18 13.17
N LEU A 25 0.95 1.71 11.99
CA LEU A 25 1.81 1.63 10.82
C LEU A 25 1.98 2.98 10.09
N VAL A 26 0.93 3.80 10.04
CA VAL A 26 0.99 5.11 9.35
C VAL A 26 2.06 6.04 9.94
N PRO A 27 2.19 6.21 11.28
CA PRO A 27 3.29 6.97 11.86
C PRO A 27 4.68 6.43 11.49
N ILE A 28 4.83 5.11 11.32
CA ILE A 28 6.10 4.50 10.89
C ILE A 28 6.45 4.96 9.47
N ILE A 29 5.46 4.93 8.57
CA ILE A 29 5.62 5.36 7.18
C ILE A 29 5.93 6.86 7.09
N GLU A 30 5.26 7.69 7.88
CA GLU A 30 5.38 9.16 7.78
C GLU A 30 6.60 9.76 8.48
N LYS A 31 6.94 9.25 9.67
CA LYS A 31 7.86 9.91 10.60
C LYS A 31 9.26 9.29 10.59
N PHE A 32 9.38 8.02 10.24
CA PHE A 32 10.67 7.35 10.25
C PHE A 32 11.43 7.58 8.93
N LYS A 33 12.75 7.50 9.02
CA LYS A 33 13.64 7.61 7.86
C LYS A 33 13.83 6.26 7.20
N TYR A 34 14.39 6.29 5.99
CA TYR A 34 14.90 5.10 5.33
C TYR A 34 15.93 4.38 6.22
N PRO A 35 15.88 3.03 6.34
CA PRO A 35 14.99 2.09 5.63
C PRO A 35 13.68 1.74 6.36
N SER A 36 13.41 2.29 7.55
CA SER A 36 12.25 1.90 8.37
C SER A 36 10.91 2.25 7.70
N ASN A 37 10.80 3.41 7.06
CA ASN A 37 9.59 3.77 6.30
C ASN A 37 9.32 2.83 5.12
N LEU A 38 10.37 2.32 4.48
CA LEU A 38 10.24 1.32 3.41
C LEU A 38 9.70 -0.01 3.95
N SER A 39 10.22 -0.49 5.09
CA SER A 39 9.67 -1.68 5.76
C SER A 39 8.20 -1.47 6.14
N GLY A 40 7.84 -0.28 6.64
CA GLY A 40 6.45 0.09 6.92
C GLY A 40 5.53 -0.01 5.69
N LEU A 41 5.97 0.50 4.53
CA LEU A 41 5.23 0.40 3.28
C LEU A 41 5.09 -1.05 2.77
N LYS A 42 6.14 -1.86 2.91
CA LYS A 42 6.10 -3.28 2.50
C LYS A 42 5.13 -4.08 3.37
N LEU A 43 5.14 -3.83 4.68
CA LEU A 43 4.20 -4.44 5.60
C LEU A 43 2.76 -3.99 5.30
N LEU A 44 2.55 -2.70 5.05
CA LEU A 44 1.25 -2.16 4.66
C LEU A 44 0.73 -2.87 3.41
N ASN A 45 1.58 -3.05 2.39
CA ASN A 45 1.18 -3.71 1.16
C ASN A 45 0.68 -5.14 1.39
N LYS A 46 1.30 -5.90 2.31
CA LYS A 46 0.82 -7.24 2.68
C LYS A 46 -0.51 -7.19 3.43
N ILE A 47 -0.68 -6.27 4.37
CA ILE A 47 -1.94 -6.11 5.13
C ILE A 47 -3.09 -5.78 4.17
N LEU A 48 -2.82 -4.93 3.17
CA LEU A 48 -3.81 -4.57 2.15
C LEU A 48 -4.25 -5.77 1.29
N ASP A 49 -3.48 -6.84 1.19
CA ASP A 49 -3.90 -8.05 0.47
C ASP A 49 -4.93 -8.88 1.26
N GLU A 50 -5.07 -8.66 2.57
CA GLU A 50 -5.94 -9.43 3.47
C GLU A 50 -7.11 -8.62 4.07
N ILE A 51 -7.03 -7.28 4.04
CA ILE A 51 -8.04 -6.40 4.66
C ILE A 51 -9.31 -6.27 3.79
N GLN A 52 -10.48 -6.18 4.46
CA GLN A 52 -11.75 -5.95 3.78
C GLN A 52 -11.99 -4.46 3.48
N LYS A 53 -12.89 -4.17 2.54
CA LYS A 53 -13.18 -2.80 2.10
C LYS A 53 -13.71 -1.94 3.25
N GLU A 54 -14.52 -2.52 4.11
CA GLU A 54 -15.20 -1.87 5.23
C GLU A 54 -14.20 -1.40 6.30
N ASP A 55 -13.14 -2.17 6.53
CA ASP A 55 -12.11 -1.88 7.53
C ASP A 55 -11.09 -0.83 7.07
N ILE A 56 -10.85 -0.74 5.75
CA ILE A 56 -9.87 0.21 5.19
C ILE A 56 -10.45 1.61 5.00
N ILE A 57 -11.75 1.74 4.67
CA ILE A 57 -12.40 3.04 4.37
C ILE A 57 -12.18 4.07 5.47
N PRO A 58 -12.44 3.77 6.77
CA PRO A 58 -12.22 4.74 7.86
C PRO A 58 -10.75 5.17 7.98
N SER A 59 -9.83 4.37 7.47
CA SER A 59 -8.39 4.62 7.56
C SER A 59 -7.83 5.44 6.40
N LEU A 60 -8.59 5.64 5.32
CA LEU A 60 -8.10 6.34 4.13
C LEU A 60 -7.76 7.80 4.39
N ASP A 61 -8.52 8.49 5.25
CA ASP A 61 -8.32 9.92 5.53
C ASP A 61 -6.94 10.23 6.10
N TYR A 62 -6.37 9.33 6.91
CA TYR A 62 -5.03 9.51 7.47
C TYR A 62 -3.95 8.70 6.72
N LEU A 63 -4.31 7.59 6.07
CA LEU A 63 -3.37 6.80 5.27
C LEU A 63 -2.97 7.50 3.96
N MET A 64 -3.91 8.15 3.29
CA MET A 64 -3.68 8.72 1.96
C MET A 64 -2.67 9.87 1.96
N PRO A 65 -2.69 10.82 2.92
CA PRO A 65 -1.61 11.81 3.06
C PRO A 65 -0.21 11.17 3.21
N ALA A 66 -0.09 10.10 3.99
CA ALA A 66 1.15 9.37 4.20
C ALA A 66 1.68 8.73 2.90
N LEU A 67 0.79 8.14 2.11
CA LEU A 67 1.12 7.57 0.80
C LEU A 67 1.48 8.65 -0.22
N VAL A 68 0.74 9.74 -0.30
CA VAL A 68 1.07 10.87 -1.20
C VAL A 68 2.48 11.40 -0.92
N LYS A 69 2.82 11.59 0.35
CA LYS A 69 4.18 12.01 0.77
C LYS A 69 5.22 10.96 0.39
N SER A 70 4.92 9.67 0.56
CA SER A 70 5.81 8.57 0.20
C SER A 70 6.05 8.45 -1.31
N PHE A 71 5.06 8.80 -2.14
CA PHE A 71 5.19 8.85 -3.59
C PHE A 71 6.21 9.90 -4.04
N GLN A 72 6.34 10.99 -3.28
CA GLN A 72 7.28 12.09 -3.55
C GLN A 72 8.63 11.92 -2.85
N HIS A 73 8.86 10.79 -2.18
CA HIS A 73 10.08 10.55 -1.42
C HIS A 73 11.31 10.48 -2.33
N ASN A 74 12.49 10.90 -1.83
CA ASN A 74 13.74 10.93 -2.60
C ASN A 74 14.20 9.53 -3.04
N GLU A 75 14.04 8.54 -2.16
CA GLU A 75 14.37 7.13 -2.44
C GLU A 75 13.41 6.47 -3.43
N SER A 76 13.95 5.98 -4.56
CA SER A 76 13.18 5.25 -5.58
C SER A 76 12.48 4.00 -5.03
N SER A 77 13.09 3.32 -4.05
CA SER A 77 12.54 2.11 -3.41
C SER A 77 11.27 2.41 -2.62
N VAL A 78 11.25 3.53 -1.90
CA VAL A 78 10.08 4.04 -1.15
C VAL A 78 8.97 4.41 -2.13
N ARG A 79 9.28 5.14 -3.21
CA ARG A 79 8.29 5.49 -4.24
C ARG A 79 7.66 4.24 -4.87
N LYS A 80 8.48 3.23 -5.20
CA LYS A 80 8.00 1.97 -5.77
C LYS A 80 7.08 1.20 -4.80
N ALA A 81 7.46 1.11 -3.53
CA ALA A 81 6.64 0.44 -2.51
C ALA A 81 5.30 1.18 -2.29
N CYS A 82 5.32 2.51 -2.31
CA CYS A 82 4.11 3.33 -2.26
C CYS A 82 3.17 3.04 -3.45
N VAL A 83 3.71 2.93 -4.67
CA VAL A 83 2.90 2.58 -5.85
C VAL A 83 2.23 1.21 -5.68
N PHE A 84 2.93 0.22 -5.11
CA PHE A 84 2.32 -1.07 -4.81
C PHE A 84 1.18 -0.98 -3.80
N CYS A 85 1.33 -0.18 -2.74
CA CYS A 85 0.25 0.07 -1.79
C CYS A 85 -0.98 0.70 -2.47
N LEU A 86 -0.78 1.69 -3.34
CA LEU A 86 -1.88 2.33 -4.07
C LEU A 86 -2.56 1.39 -5.07
N VAL A 87 -1.81 0.51 -5.72
CA VAL A 87 -2.38 -0.54 -6.59
C VAL A 87 -3.19 -1.54 -5.76
N ALA A 88 -2.70 -1.95 -4.59
CA ALA A 88 -3.45 -2.82 -3.68
C ALA A 88 -4.74 -2.13 -3.18
N LEU A 89 -4.67 -0.86 -2.78
CA LEU A 89 -5.86 -0.08 -2.42
C LEU A 89 -6.88 -0.02 -3.56
N HIS A 90 -6.43 0.21 -4.80
CA HIS A 90 -7.32 0.19 -5.96
C HIS A 90 -8.04 -1.16 -6.13
N LYS A 91 -7.40 -2.28 -5.79
CA LYS A 91 -8.07 -3.59 -5.86
C LYS A 91 -9.20 -3.72 -4.83
N ILE A 92 -9.08 -3.07 -3.68
CA ILE A 92 -10.06 -3.14 -2.58
C ILE A 92 -11.23 -2.19 -2.82
N ILE A 93 -10.94 -0.91 -3.09
CA ILE A 93 -11.97 0.14 -3.18
C ILE A 93 -12.36 0.50 -4.61
N GLY A 94 -11.65 0.00 -5.62
CA GLY A 94 -11.94 0.24 -7.03
C GLY A 94 -11.73 1.70 -7.43
N GLU A 95 -12.65 2.20 -8.27
CA GLU A 95 -12.59 3.58 -8.78
C GLU A 95 -12.75 4.64 -7.69
N ASP A 96 -13.30 4.29 -6.52
CA ASP A 96 -13.44 5.21 -5.39
C ASP A 96 -12.08 5.80 -4.95
N LEU A 97 -10.98 5.09 -5.26
CA LEU A 97 -9.63 5.57 -5.00
C LEU A 97 -9.38 6.96 -5.59
N LYS A 98 -9.99 7.31 -6.73
CA LYS A 98 -9.80 8.61 -7.40
C LYS A 98 -10.13 9.80 -6.49
N ASN A 99 -11.07 9.63 -5.56
CA ASN A 99 -11.49 10.68 -4.62
C ASN A 99 -10.38 11.03 -3.61
N TYR A 100 -9.40 10.15 -3.44
CA TYR A 100 -8.31 10.30 -2.47
C TYR A 100 -6.96 10.69 -3.10
N LEU A 101 -6.89 10.84 -4.42
CA LEU A 101 -5.63 11.13 -5.15
C LEU A 101 -5.33 12.63 -5.34
N THR A 102 -6.04 13.52 -4.63
CA THR A 102 -5.97 14.98 -4.82
C THR A 102 -4.57 15.58 -4.64
N GLY A 103 -3.68 14.90 -3.89
CA GLY A 103 -2.29 15.31 -3.68
C GLY A 103 -1.28 14.84 -4.74
N LEU A 104 -1.71 14.11 -5.77
CA LEU A 104 -0.84 13.63 -6.85
C LEU A 104 -0.93 14.52 -8.10
N THR A 105 0.22 14.75 -8.74
CA THR A 105 0.28 15.45 -10.03
C THR A 105 -0.31 14.59 -11.15
N GLY A 106 -0.74 15.21 -12.25
CA GLY A 106 -1.28 14.48 -13.41
C GLY A 106 -0.33 13.41 -13.96
N SER A 107 0.99 13.64 -13.92
CA SER A 107 1.99 12.64 -14.33
C SER A 107 2.05 11.44 -13.37
N GLN A 108 1.92 11.68 -12.06
CA GLN A 108 1.89 10.61 -11.05
C GLN A 108 0.61 9.77 -11.16
N ILE A 109 -0.53 10.41 -11.41
CA ILE A 109 -1.82 9.73 -11.65
C ILE A 109 -1.72 8.85 -12.91
N LYS A 110 -1.17 9.38 -14.02
CA LYS A 110 -0.95 8.59 -15.24
C LYS A 110 -0.06 7.38 -14.99
N LEU A 111 1.01 7.55 -14.20
CA LEU A 111 1.88 6.44 -13.82
C LEU A 111 1.10 5.42 -12.99
N LEU A 112 0.35 5.84 -11.97
CA LEU A 112 -0.45 4.93 -11.15
C LEU A 112 -1.43 4.11 -11.99
N HIS A 113 -2.16 4.74 -12.91
CA HIS A 113 -3.07 4.04 -13.84
C HIS A 113 -2.34 3.01 -14.71
N LEU A 114 -1.13 3.31 -15.19
CA LEU A 114 -0.31 2.35 -15.92
C LEU A 114 0.00 1.11 -15.07
N TYR A 115 0.34 1.29 -13.80
CA TYR A 115 0.64 0.18 -12.88
C TYR A 115 -0.60 -0.62 -12.52
N ILE A 116 -1.75 0.04 -12.29
CA ILE A 116 -3.04 -0.63 -12.09
C ILE A 116 -3.35 -1.52 -13.31
N LYS A 117 -3.27 -0.98 -14.53
CA LYS A 117 -3.51 -1.74 -15.76
C LYS A 117 -2.57 -2.94 -15.90
N ARG A 118 -1.28 -2.76 -15.62
CA ARG A 118 -0.29 -3.85 -15.65
C ARG A 118 -0.60 -4.94 -14.62
N SER A 119 -1.03 -4.56 -13.41
CA SER A 119 -1.36 -5.54 -12.36
C SER A 119 -2.55 -6.43 -12.76
N VAL A 120 -3.54 -5.87 -13.45
CA VAL A 120 -4.69 -6.63 -13.98
C VAL A 120 -4.23 -7.56 -15.09
N SER A 121 -3.43 -7.08 -16.05
CA SER A 121 -2.92 -7.91 -17.14
C SER A 121 -2.05 -9.08 -16.64
N GLN A 122 -1.22 -8.86 -15.60
CA GLN A 122 -0.41 -9.94 -15.00
C GLN A 122 -1.28 -11.00 -14.31
N ALA A 123 -2.35 -10.60 -13.62
CA ALA A 123 -3.30 -11.54 -13.01
C ALA A 123 -4.00 -12.41 -14.07
N THR A 124 -4.41 -11.81 -15.20
CA THR A 124 -5.04 -12.54 -16.31
C THR A 124 -4.08 -13.53 -16.98
N THR A 125 -2.81 -13.17 -17.16
CA THR A 125 -1.80 -14.09 -17.69
C THR A 125 -1.54 -15.24 -16.73
N ALA A 126 -1.39 -14.98 -15.43
CA ALA A 126 -1.14 -16.02 -14.43
C ALA A 126 -2.30 -17.04 -14.32
N ALA A 127 -3.56 -16.57 -14.36
CA ALA A 127 -4.74 -17.44 -14.34
C ALA A 127 -4.80 -18.41 -15.54
N ASN A 128 -4.29 -17.99 -16.71
CA ASN A 128 -4.25 -18.82 -17.92
C ASN A 128 -3.16 -19.91 -17.88
N PHE A 129 -2.16 -19.80 -16.99
CA PHE A 129 -1.09 -20.81 -16.86
C PHE A 129 -1.39 -21.90 -15.82
N THR A 130 -2.26 -21.64 -14.85
CA THR A 130 -2.69 -22.62 -13.83
C THR A 130 -3.85 -23.51 -14.26
N GLY A 131 -4.38 -23.33 -15.47
CA GLY A 131 -5.41 -24.19 -16.06
C GLY A 131 -4.83 -25.23 -17.02
N ARG A 132 -4.11 -26.24 -16.49
CA ARG A 132 -3.87 -27.54 -17.12
C ARG A 132 -3.66 -28.62 -16.07
#